data_AF-A0A2L2Z5V0-F1
#
_entry.id   AF-A0A2L2Z5V0-F1
#
_cell.length_a   1.000
_cell.length_b   1.000
_cell.length_c   1.000
_cell.angle_alpha   90.00
_cell.angle_beta   90.00
_cell.angle_gamma   90.00
#
_symmetry.space_group_name_H-M   'P 1'
#
loop_
_entity.id
_entity.type
_entity.pdbx_description
1 polymer ?
#
loop_
_entity_poly.entity_id
_entity_poly.type
_entity_poly.pdbx_seq_one_letter_code
_entity_poly.pdbx_strand_id
1 'polypeptide(L)' 'VAFDSFLRPICLPPLNSWDSGLKSCTVIGWGKQQHDDEAEYLKVIHQVEVPVVDFNTCQEWYSAQEVV' A
#
# COMPACT_ATOMS: atom_id res chain seq x y z
N VAL A 1 14.58 -0.99 21.77
CA VAL A 1 15.19 -0.21 20.66
C VAL A 1 15.13 1.26 21.04
N ALA A 2 16.14 2.06 20.69
CA ALA A 2 16.14 3.51 20.90
C ALA A 2 15.73 4.21 19.61
N PHE A 3 14.96 5.29 19.70
CA PHE A 3 14.52 6.07 18.54
C PHE A 3 15.58 7.10 18.15
N ASP A 4 15.67 7.38 16.85
CA ASP A 4 16.61 8.35 16.28
C ASP A 4 16.05 8.99 15.00
N SER A 5 16.91 9.62 14.20
CA SER A 5 16.52 10.26 12.93
C SER A 5 15.99 9.29 11.87
N PHE A 6 16.41 8.02 11.91
CA PHE A 6 16.09 6.97 10.94
C PHE A 6 15.06 5.96 11.45
N LEU A 7 14.82 5.88 12.77
CA LEU A 7 13.89 4.93 13.39
C LEU A 7 12.86 5.65 14.25
N ARG A 8 11.61 5.69 13.77
CA ARG A 8 10.44 6.25 14.45
C ARG A 8 9.19 5.40 14.18
N PRO A 9 8.27 5.27 15.15
CA PRO A 9 7.02 4.54 14.96
C PRO A 9 6.04 5.32 14.07
N ILE A 10 5.11 4.59 13.45
CA ILE A 10 3.97 5.18 12.72
C ILE A 10 2.83 5.50 13.69
N CYS A 11 2.05 6.55 13.38
CA CYS A 11 0.82 6.86 14.12
C CYS A 11 -0.29 5.85 13.77
N LEU A 12 -1.07 5.45 14.77
CA LEU A 12 -2.31 4.69 14.53
C LEU A 12 -3.46 5.65 14.20
N PRO A 13 -4.37 5.26 13.29
CA PRO A 13 -5.56 6.06 13.01
C PRO A 13 -6.50 6.08 14.23
N PRO A 14 -7.29 7.15 14.43
CA PRO A 14 -8.32 7.20 15.46
C PRO A 14 -9.34 6.07 15.30
N LEU A 15 -9.95 5.65 16.41
CA LEU A 15 -11.07 4.71 16.37
C LEU A 15 -12.19 5.28 15.47
N ASN A 16 -12.77 4.42 14.64
CA ASN A 16 -13.87 4.75 13.72
C ASN A 16 -13.53 5.77 12.60
N SER A 17 -12.26 5.95 12.25
CA SER A 17 -11.83 6.81 11.13
C SER A 17 -11.76 6.07 9.77
N TRP A 18 -12.76 5.23 9.50
CA TRP A 18 -12.82 4.41 8.27
C TRP A 18 -13.00 5.25 7.00
N ASP A 19 -13.57 6.44 7.11
CA ASP A 19 -13.64 7.44 6.05
C ASP A 19 -12.90 8.71 6.48
N SER A 20 -11.59 8.73 6.25
CA SER A 20 -10.77 9.93 6.50
C SER A 20 -10.88 10.94 5.35
N GLY A 21 -11.71 10.69 4.32
CA GLY A 21 -11.71 11.46 3.08
C GLY A 21 -10.39 11.40 2.31
N LEU A 22 -9.53 10.43 2.64
CA LEU A 22 -8.21 10.26 2.04
C LEU A 22 -8.38 9.80 0.59
N LYS A 23 -7.82 10.56 -0.35
CA LYS A 23 -7.90 10.25 -1.79
C LYS A 23 -6.72 9.43 -2.28
N SER A 24 -5.60 9.51 -1.59
CA SER A 24 -4.37 8.80 -1.92
C SER A 24 -3.62 8.34 -0.68
N CYS A 25 -2.89 7.24 -0.83
CA CYS A 25 -2.03 6.63 0.17
C CYS A 25 -0.59 6.57 -0.37
N THR A 26 0.38 6.56 0.52
CA THR A 26 1.78 6.32 0.18
C THR A 26 2.17 4.89 0.56
N VAL A 27 2.70 4.14 -0.40
CA VAL A 27 3.26 2.79 -0.19
C VAL A 27 4.78 2.88 -0.32
N ILE A 28 5.51 2.31 0.65
CA ILE A 28 6.97 2.33 0.69
C ILE A 28 7.49 0.91 0.91
N GLY A 29 8.51 0.50 0.15
CA GLY A 29 9.13 -0.81 0.35
C GLY A 29 10.14 -1.20 -0.73
N TRP A 30 10.52 -2.48 -0.73
CA TRP A 30 11.47 -3.09 -1.66
C TRP A 30 10.80 -4.08 -2.64
N GLY A 31 9.47 -4.03 -2.76
CA GLY A 31 8.69 -4.97 -3.59
C GLY A 31 9.13 -5.02 -5.04
N LYS A 32 8.76 -6.10 -5.74
CA LYS A 32 8.97 -6.23 -7.19
C LYS A 32 8.25 -5.09 -7.91
N GLN A 33 8.86 -4.52 -8.95
CA GLN A 33 8.20 -3.50 -9.77
C GLN A 33 7.11 -4.06 -10.67
N GLN A 34 7.22 -5.34 -11.04
CA GLN A 34 6.28 -6.02 -11.91
C GLN A 34 5.73 -7.24 -11.17
N HIS A 35 4.46 -7.53 -11.41
CA HIS A 35 3.80 -8.72 -10.88
C HIS A 35 4.10 -9.92 -11.79
N ASP A 36 5.38 -10.26 -11.86
CA ASP A 36 5.93 -11.37 -12.62
C ASP A 36 6.78 -12.23 -11.67
N ASP A 37 6.76 -13.54 -11.89
CA ASP A 37 7.50 -14.51 -11.09
C ASP A 37 9.00 -14.30 -11.26
N GLU A 38 9.45 -13.90 -12.45
CA GLU A 38 10.87 -13.63 -12.74
C GLU A 38 11.34 -12.24 -12.27
N ALA A 39 10.43 -11.35 -11.88
CA ALA A 39 10.83 -10.01 -11.45
C ALA A 39 11.61 -10.04 -10.12
N GLU A 40 12.72 -9.30 -10.06
CA GLU A 40 13.55 -9.19 -8.86
C GLU A 40 13.01 -8.12 -7.89
N TYR A 41 13.31 -8.31 -6.60
CA TYR A 41 13.08 -7.28 -5.59
C TYR A 41 14.02 -6.09 -5.77
N LEU A 42 13.55 -4.91 -5.40
CA LEU A 42 14.33 -3.69 -5.51
C LEU A 42 15.44 -3.66 -4.45
N LYS A 43 16.65 -3.27 -4.85
CA LYS A 43 17.81 -3.12 -3.95
C LYS A 43 17.76 -1.84 -3.12
N VAL A 44 16.97 -0.87 -3.57
CA VAL A 44 16.77 0.41 -2.90
C VAL A 44 15.29 0.58 -2.58
N ILE A 45 15.00 1.28 -1.49
CA ILE A 45 13.62 1.52 -1.07
C ILE A 45 12.95 2.45 -2.08
N HIS A 46 11.70 2.12 -2.44
CA HIS A 46 10.90 2.94 -3.33
C HIS A 46 9.63 3.39 -2.63
N GLN A 47 9.10 4.51 -3.11
CA GLN A 47 7.86 5.10 -2.67
C GLN A 47 6.95 5.31 -3.87
N VAL A 48 5.67 5.00 -3.72
CA VAL A 48 4.64 5.27 -4.71
C VAL A 48 3.39 5.84 -4.04
N GLU A 49 2.75 6.80 -4.70
CA GLU A 49 1.44 7.30 -4.32
C GLU A 49 0.36 6.52 -5.09
N VAL A 50 -0.62 5.98 -4.38
CA VAL A 50 -1.70 5.16 -4.94
C VAL A 50 -3.06 5.74 -4.54
N PRO A 51 -4.09 5.67 -5.41
CA PRO A 51 -5.43 6.12 -5.05
C PRO A 51 -6.09 5.18 -4.04
N VAL A 52 -6.93 5.72 -3.18
CA VAL A 52 -7.84 4.91 -2.36
C VAL A 52 -9.02 4.50 -3.25
N VAL A 53 -9.27 3.19 -3.33
CA VAL A 53 -10.39 2.61 -4.07
C VAL A 53 -11.47 2.22 -3.06
N ASP A 54 -12.72 2.61 -3.33
CA ASP A 54 -13.83 2.24 -2.45
C ASP A 54 -14.13 0.73 -2.53
N PHE A 55 -14.79 0.22 -1.49
CA PHE A 55 -15.01 -1.21 -1.33
C PHE A 55 -15.79 -1.84 -2.51
N ASN A 56 -16.80 -1.16 -3.04
CA ASN A 56 -17.63 -1.71 -4.10
C ASN A 56 -16.82 -1.82 -5.40
N THR A 57 -16.11 -0.75 -5.77
CA THR A 57 -15.21 -0.77 -6.93
C THR A 57 -14.15 -1.86 -6.81
N CYS A 58 -13.55 -2.02 -5.63
CA CYS A 58 -12.57 -3.07 -5.37
C CYS A 58 -13.17 -4.47 -5.55
N GLN A 59 -14.36 -4.69 -4.98
CA GLN A 59 -15.08 -5.97 -5.10
C GLN A 59 -15.43 -6.30 -6.54
N GLU A 60 -15.89 -5.32 -7.33
CA GLU A 60 -16.19 -5.50 -8.75
C GLU A 60 -14.94 -5.91 -9.53
N TRP A 61 -13.81 -5.22 -9.34
CA TRP A 61 -12.56 -5.54 -10.02
C TRP A 61 -12.03 -6.92 -9.66
N TYR A 62 -12.06 -7.27 -8.37
CA TYR A 62 -11.59 -8.57 -7.90
C TYR A 62 -12.49 -9.72 -8.37
N SER A 63 -13.81 -9.51 -8.40
CA SER A 63 -14.76 -10.53 -8.88
C SER A 63 -14.68 -10.70 -10.39
N ALA A 64 -14.41 -9.62 -11.13
CA ALA A 64 -14.15 -9.68 -12.57
C ALA A 64 -12.80 -10.37 -12.91
N GLN A 65 -11.93 -10.58 -11.92
CA GLN A 65 -10.69 -11.35 -12.04
C GLN A 65 -10.87 -12.85 -11.76
N GLU A 66 -12.10 -13.40 -11.87
CA GLU A 66 -12.32 -14.86 -11.83
C GLU A 66 -11.42 -15.60 -12.85
N VAL A 67 -10.42 -16.28 -12.30
CA VAL A 67 -9.93 -17.62 -12.66
C VAL A 67 -9.56 -17.83 -14.15
N VAL A 68 -8.26 -17.70 -14.44
CA VAL A 68 -7.59 -18.61 -15.39
C VAL A 68 -6.59 -19.43 -14.59
#